data_AF-A0A314YUJ5-F1
#
_entry.id   AF-A0A314YUJ5-F1
#
_cell.length_a   1.000
_cell.length_b   1.000
_cell.length_c   1.000
_cell.angle_alpha   90.00
_cell.angle_beta   90.00
_cell.angle_gamma   90.00
#
_symmetry.space_group_name_H-M   'P 1'
#
loop_
_entity.id
_entity.type
_entity.pdbx_description
1 polymer ?
#
loop_
_entity_poly.entity_id
_entity_poly.type
_entity_poly.pdbx_seq_one_letter_code
_entity_poly.pdbx_strand_id
1 'polypeptide(L)'
;MEKQQASIDGVQKEHKLNVVKDVFFQGRRTIGYELNYVPSQSYFAGKIYFVNGKERDARFLKFKKSEEALAKKIFTQTSKLKFDQLLSEMVDDEDPAIPLRTNNPDRLIRWWRNVIRNLLRAVKHIHFHDLFHMGLEDTRNYVVVSNGIKIINVQNSLEDLDDPVYPEQVNSWRIKDLKALRNMLKKNILLPGYDSWLDRNYFFDFFDNEDYEYCAYVKQLKNHPFLLTHAERRRWFVEIRLLVNESELNRILDDRAFDEYRDWNWFKDKAPRIQRIYKDPNNKYDGKSVRDLVEFLKDVYLDGEEAADTEVRRSYMKFLNQIYTFI
;
A
#
# COMPACT_ATOMS: atom_id res chain seq x y z
N MET A 1 37.85 0.74 24.44
CA MET A 1 36.43 0.98 24.08
C MET A 1 35.65 -0.26 24.44
N GLU A 2 34.96 -0.23 25.57
CA GLU A 2 34.19 -1.36 26.07
C GLU A 2 33.01 -1.66 25.13
N LYS A 3 32.91 -2.91 24.67
CA LYS A 3 31.70 -3.43 24.03
C LYS A 3 30.60 -3.43 25.09
N GLN A 4 29.64 -2.50 25.01
CA GLN A 4 28.40 -2.62 25.78
C GLN A 4 27.62 -3.81 25.23
N GLN A 5 27.82 -4.97 25.85
CA GLN A 5 27.09 -6.19 25.56
C GLN A 5 25.80 -6.14 26.37
N ALA A 6 24.71 -5.68 25.75
CA ALA A 6 23.38 -5.82 26.31
C ALA A 6 22.93 -7.28 26.12
N SER A 7 23.35 -8.17 27.03
CA SER A 7 22.75 -9.50 27.15
C SER A 7 21.31 -9.30 27.64
N ILE A 8 20.33 -9.64 26.81
CA ILE A 8 18.98 -9.86 27.33
C ILE A 8 18.97 -11.32 27.78
N ASP A 9 19.28 -11.53 29.06
CA ASP A 9 19.40 -12.87 29.64
C ASP A 9 18.11 -13.68 29.43
N GLY A 10 18.26 -14.83 28.79
CA GLY A 10 17.15 -15.72 28.50
C GLY A 10 17.51 -17.18 28.24
N VAL A 11 18.73 -17.64 28.53
CA VAL A 11 19.07 -19.07 28.43
C VAL A 11 18.71 -19.76 29.74
N GLN A 12 17.45 -20.14 29.92
CA GLN A 12 17.05 -21.01 31.03
C GLN A 12 16.96 -22.45 30.53
N LYS A 13 17.97 -23.26 30.91
CA LYS A 13 18.14 -24.65 30.45
C LYS A 13 17.04 -25.60 30.92
N GLU A 14 16.23 -25.25 31.91
CA GLU A 14 15.17 -26.12 32.42
C GLU A 14 14.02 -25.26 32.94
N HIS A 15 12.84 -25.23 32.30
CA HIS A 15 11.60 -24.80 32.95
C HIS A 15 10.30 -25.19 32.23
N LYS A 16 9.27 -25.45 33.05
CA LYS A 16 7.86 -25.66 32.68
C LYS A 16 7.29 -24.45 31.92
N LEU A 17 6.34 -24.74 31.04
CA LEU A 17 5.68 -23.78 30.14
C LEU A 17 5.22 -22.52 30.90
N ASN A 18 5.68 -21.35 30.45
CA ASN A 18 5.19 -20.06 30.92
C ASN A 18 4.67 -19.29 29.70
N VAL A 19 3.36 -19.31 29.49
CA VAL A 19 2.68 -18.73 28.32
C VAL A 19 2.92 -17.21 28.18
N VAL A 20 3.34 -16.54 29.26
CA VAL A 20 3.64 -15.10 29.29
C VAL A 20 5.12 -14.81 28.98
N LYS A 21 6.04 -15.76 29.24
CA LYS A 21 7.50 -15.55 29.12
C LYS A 21 8.16 -16.35 28.01
N ASP A 22 7.54 -17.45 27.56
CA ASP A 22 8.06 -18.29 26.48
C ASP A 22 7.90 -17.57 25.12
N VAL A 23 9.00 -17.45 24.39
CA VAL A 23 9.01 -16.92 23.01
C VAL A 23 8.72 -18.07 22.04
N PHE A 24 7.94 -17.80 20.99
CA PHE A 24 7.62 -18.79 19.96
C PHE A 24 8.02 -18.28 18.58
N PHE A 25 8.84 -19.05 17.86
CA PHE A 25 9.20 -18.74 16.47
C PHE A 25 8.68 -19.82 15.51
N GLN A 26 7.94 -19.42 14.47
CA GLN A 26 7.27 -20.33 13.53
C GLN A 26 6.44 -21.44 14.20
N GLY A 27 5.72 -21.11 15.28
CA GLY A 27 4.92 -22.07 16.04
C GLY A 27 5.73 -23.06 16.87
N ARG A 28 7.05 -22.91 16.96
CA ARG A 28 7.93 -23.71 17.81
C ARG A 28 8.36 -22.91 19.02
N ARG A 29 8.30 -23.53 20.20
CA ARG A 29 8.82 -22.96 21.44
C ARG A 29 10.32 -22.72 21.32
N THR A 30 10.78 -21.57 21.79
CA THR A 30 12.17 -21.15 21.77
C THR A 30 12.67 -20.96 23.21
N ILE A 31 13.89 -21.42 23.50
CA ILE A 31 14.45 -21.46 24.88
C ILE A 31 15.51 -20.38 25.13
N GLY A 32 15.95 -19.66 24.10
CA GLY A 32 16.92 -18.58 24.27
C GLY A 32 17.10 -17.74 23.02
N TYR A 33 17.64 -16.54 23.19
CA TYR A 33 18.08 -15.67 22.12
C TYR A 33 19.35 -14.93 22.53
N GLU A 34 20.20 -14.65 21.56
CA GLU A 34 21.42 -13.87 21.71
C GLU A 34 21.30 -12.64 20.81
N LEU A 35 21.63 -11.46 21.36
CA LEU A 35 21.64 -10.21 20.63
C LEU A 35 23.03 -9.61 20.67
N ASN A 36 23.57 -9.34 19.49
CA ASN A 36 24.80 -8.62 19.29
C ASN A 36 24.48 -7.21 18.82
N TYR A 37 24.86 -6.23 19.64
CA TYR A 37 24.76 -4.83 19.29
C TYR A 37 25.92 -4.44 18.38
N VAL A 38 25.60 -4.00 17.16
CA VAL A 38 26.55 -3.41 16.23
C VAL A 38 26.20 -1.93 16.10
N PRO A 39 27.02 -0.99 16.60
CA PRO A 39 26.68 0.44 16.65
C PRO A 39 26.33 1.07 15.29
N SER A 40 26.87 0.54 14.19
CA SER A 40 26.62 1.00 12.82
C SER A 40 25.31 0.47 12.22
N GLN A 41 24.65 -0.49 12.86
CA GLN A 41 23.43 -1.10 12.34
C GLN A 41 22.19 -0.48 12.98
N SER A 42 21.14 -0.35 12.18
CA SER A 42 19.81 0.13 12.60
C SER A 42 19.00 -0.94 13.35
N TYR A 43 19.62 -2.12 13.54
CA TYR A 43 19.08 -3.31 14.19
C TYR A 43 20.15 -4.03 15.04
N PHE A 44 19.74 -4.78 16.05
CA PHE A 44 20.56 -5.81 16.69
C PHE A 44 20.53 -7.08 15.83
N ALA A 45 21.69 -7.68 15.57
CA ALA A 45 21.80 -8.97 14.92
C ALA A 45 22.01 -10.05 15.98
N GLY A 46 21.42 -11.22 15.82
CA GLY A 46 21.36 -12.19 16.89
C GLY A 46 21.03 -13.60 16.44
N LYS A 47 20.98 -14.52 17.40
CA LYS A 47 20.59 -15.91 17.18
C LYS A 47 19.42 -16.29 18.06
N ILE A 48 18.49 -17.05 17.52
CA ILE A 48 17.37 -17.66 18.23
C ILE A 48 17.66 -19.15 18.40
N TYR A 49 17.58 -19.64 19.63
CA TYR A 49 17.90 -21.03 20.01
C TYR A 49 16.62 -21.82 20.32
N PHE A 50 16.38 -22.88 19.55
CA PHE A 50 15.18 -23.69 19.64
C PHE A 50 15.33 -24.86 20.62
N VAL A 51 14.19 -25.35 21.13
CA VAL A 51 14.13 -26.55 22.01
C VAL A 51 14.81 -27.77 21.41
N ASN A 52 14.85 -27.87 20.08
CA ASN A 52 15.50 -28.96 19.36
C ASN A 52 16.98 -28.70 19.02
N GLY A 53 17.61 -27.69 19.63
CA GLY A 53 19.01 -27.33 19.41
C GLY A 53 19.30 -26.65 18.08
N LYS A 54 18.29 -26.33 17.26
CA LYS A 54 18.50 -25.54 16.04
C LYS A 54 18.76 -24.08 16.39
N GLU A 55 19.47 -23.40 15.51
CA GLU A 55 19.74 -21.96 15.57
C GLU A 55 19.15 -21.29 14.32
N ARG A 56 18.69 -20.04 14.48
CA ARG A 56 18.27 -19.16 13.38
C ARG A 56 18.80 -17.77 13.62
N ASP A 57 19.27 -17.11 12.58
CA ASP A 57 19.60 -15.68 12.67
C ASP A 57 18.32 -14.87 12.90
N ALA A 58 18.46 -13.81 13.70
CA ALA A 58 17.39 -12.90 14.04
C ALA A 58 17.90 -11.46 14.02
N ARG A 59 17.02 -10.55 13.59
CA ARG A 59 17.33 -9.12 13.46
C ARG A 59 16.23 -8.32 14.15
N PHE A 60 16.62 -7.32 14.93
CA PHE A 60 15.74 -6.60 15.84
C PHE A 60 15.95 -5.12 15.69
N LEU A 61 14.90 -4.33 15.53
CA LEU A 61 15.09 -2.89 15.46
C LEU A 61 15.67 -2.33 16.75
N LYS A 62 16.55 -1.34 16.60
CA LYS A 62 17.10 -0.60 17.73
C LYS A 62 15.97 0.19 18.40
N PHE A 63 15.74 -0.04 19.70
CA PHE A 63 14.75 0.68 20.52
C PHE A 63 15.44 1.37 21.70
N LYS A 64 14.82 2.41 22.26
CA LYS A 64 15.34 3.06 23.48
C LYS A 64 15.10 2.13 24.67
N LYS A 65 15.97 2.16 25.69
CA LYS A 65 15.80 1.31 26.90
C LYS A 65 14.44 1.51 27.59
N SER A 66 13.87 2.71 27.52
CA SER A 66 12.51 3.01 28.01
C SER A 66 11.40 2.23 27.30
N GLU A 67 11.66 1.70 26.10
CA GLU A 67 10.69 1.00 25.24
C GLU A 67 10.86 -0.53 25.31
N GLU A 68 11.73 -1.04 26.19
CA GLU A 68 12.12 -2.45 26.24
C GLU A 68 10.93 -3.41 26.43
N ALA A 69 9.97 -3.06 27.28
CA ALA A 69 8.79 -3.90 27.53
C ALA A 69 7.89 -4.01 26.28
N LEU A 70 7.68 -2.89 25.59
CA LEU A 70 6.91 -2.82 24.35
C LEU A 70 7.64 -3.58 23.23
N ALA A 71 8.95 -3.39 23.11
CA ALA A 71 9.79 -4.10 22.14
C ALA A 71 9.73 -5.64 22.34
N LYS A 72 9.75 -6.12 23.59
CA LYS A 72 9.58 -7.55 23.92
C LYS A 72 8.20 -8.08 23.55
N LYS A 73 7.13 -7.30 23.78
CA LYS A 73 5.75 -7.65 23.40
C LYS A 73 5.62 -7.76 21.88
N ILE A 74 6.09 -6.74 21.16
CA ILE A 74 6.13 -6.71 19.69
C ILE A 74 6.91 -7.92 19.17
N PHE A 75 8.10 -8.18 19.69
CA PHE A 75 8.93 -9.33 19.30
C PHE A 75 8.22 -10.67 19.52
N THR A 76 7.57 -10.87 20.67
CA THR A 76 6.82 -12.11 20.95
C THR A 76 5.68 -12.32 19.96
N GLN A 77 5.08 -11.23 19.50
CA GLN A 77 4.02 -11.28 18.49
C GLN A 77 4.58 -11.46 17.07
N THR A 78 5.69 -10.81 16.72
CA THR A 78 6.30 -10.85 15.36
C THR A 78 7.16 -12.09 15.11
N SER A 79 7.82 -12.66 16.12
CA SER A 79 8.60 -13.91 16.00
C SER A 79 7.76 -15.10 15.54
N LYS A 80 6.44 -15.06 15.77
CA LYS A 80 5.50 -16.06 15.26
C LYS A 80 5.27 -15.95 13.74
N LEU A 81 5.67 -14.84 13.12
CA LEU A 81 5.56 -14.63 11.68
C LEU A 81 6.69 -15.38 10.95
N LYS A 82 6.32 -16.24 10.01
CA LYS A 82 7.27 -16.74 9.00
C LYS A 82 7.47 -15.64 7.97
N PHE A 83 8.69 -15.10 7.88
CA PHE A 83 9.08 -14.12 6.88
C PHE A 83 10.46 -14.43 6.31
N ASP A 84 10.72 -13.94 5.11
CA ASP A 84 11.90 -14.27 4.34
C ASP A 84 13.05 -13.28 4.66
N GLN A 85 12.75 -11.97 4.76
CA GLN A 85 13.71 -10.91 5.14
C GLN A 85 12.99 -9.59 5.53
N LEU A 86 13.71 -8.59 6.08
CA LEU A 86 13.16 -7.24 6.27
C LEU A 86 13.13 -6.49 4.93
N LEU A 87 12.16 -5.58 4.75
CA LEU A 87 12.11 -4.77 3.53
C LEU A 87 13.33 -3.84 3.41
N SER A 88 13.84 -3.32 4.53
CA SER A 88 15.04 -2.47 4.53
C SER A 88 16.26 -3.18 3.92
N GLU A 89 16.38 -4.49 4.17
CA GLU A 89 17.51 -5.29 3.66
C GLU A 89 17.47 -5.44 2.15
N MET A 90 16.27 -5.49 1.57
CA MET A 90 16.13 -5.48 0.12
C MET A 90 16.46 -4.14 -0.53
N VAL A 91 16.17 -3.04 0.16
CA VAL A 91 16.35 -1.70 -0.39
C VAL A 91 17.84 -1.31 -0.34
N ASP A 92 18.56 -1.78 0.68
CA ASP A 92 19.99 -1.51 0.86
C ASP A 92 20.88 -2.43 -0.02
N ASP A 93 20.39 -3.61 -0.44
CA ASP A 93 21.11 -4.46 -1.39
C ASP A 93 21.02 -3.88 -2.82
N GLU A 94 22.16 -3.63 -3.46
CA GLU A 94 22.24 -3.18 -4.88
C GLU A 94 21.66 -4.21 -5.88
N ASP A 95 21.28 -5.41 -5.42
CA ASP A 95 20.61 -6.45 -6.20
C ASP A 95 19.39 -6.97 -5.41
N PRO A 96 18.21 -6.32 -5.54
CA PRO A 96 17.04 -6.65 -4.75
C PRO A 96 16.57 -8.09 -5.03
N ALA A 97 16.85 -9.00 -4.10
CA ALA A 97 16.41 -10.38 -4.13
C ALA A 97 14.90 -10.49 -3.83
N ILE A 98 14.06 -10.27 -4.85
CA ILE A 98 12.64 -10.67 -4.97
C ILE A 98 12.30 -10.67 -6.49
N PRO A 99 11.21 -11.30 -6.97
CA PRO A 99 10.77 -11.44 -8.39
C PRO A 99 10.71 -10.19 -9.30
N LEU A 100 11.30 -9.05 -8.91
CA LEU A 100 11.57 -7.86 -9.71
C LEU A 100 12.44 -8.10 -10.96
N ARG A 101 13.13 -9.25 -11.07
CA ARG A 101 13.74 -9.74 -12.33
C ARG A 101 12.71 -10.20 -13.37
N THR A 102 11.51 -9.62 -13.35
CA THR A 102 10.58 -9.73 -14.47
C THR A 102 10.86 -8.58 -15.43
N ASN A 103 11.40 -8.90 -16.61
CA ASN A 103 11.48 -7.96 -17.73
C ASN A 103 10.08 -7.54 -18.25
N ASN A 104 9.00 -8.01 -17.62
CA ASN A 104 7.62 -7.64 -17.91
C ASN A 104 7.11 -6.62 -16.85
N PRO A 105 6.99 -5.33 -17.22
CA PRO A 105 6.48 -4.27 -16.35
C PRO A 105 5.04 -4.53 -15.84
N ASP A 106 4.17 -5.13 -16.64
CA ASP A 106 2.77 -5.37 -16.26
C ASP A 106 2.62 -6.39 -15.14
N ARG A 107 3.52 -7.39 -15.08
CA ARG A 107 3.56 -8.34 -13.98
C ARG A 107 4.01 -7.67 -12.70
N LEU A 108 4.99 -6.78 -12.79
CA LEU A 108 5.48 -6.00 -11.65
C LEU A 108 4.41 -5.05 -11.11
N ILE A 109 3.71 -4.33 -12.00
CA ILE A 109 2.59 -3.45 -11.65
C ILE A 109 1.52 -4.23 -10.89
N ARG A 110 1.10 -5.40 -11.42
CA ARG A 110 0.08 -6.23 -10.79
C ARG A 110 0.51 -6.68 -9.39
N TRP A 111 1.77 -7.05 -9.21
CA TRP A 111 2.30 -7.42 -7.91
C TRP A 111 2.25 -6.25 -6.93
N TRP A 112 2.72 -5.07 -7.32
CA TRP A 112 2.69 -3.87 -6.46
C TRP A 112 1.28 -3.43 -6.10
N ARG A 113 0.34 -3.44 -7.06
CA ARG A 113 -1.08 -3.17 -6.77
C ARG A 113 -1.63 -4.12 -5.72
N ASN A 114 -1.27 -5.39 -5.77
CA ASN A 114 -1.70 -6.37 -4.76
C ASN A 114 -1.06 -6.11 -3.40
N VAL A 115 0.23 -5.78 -3.36
CA VAL A 115 0.93 -5.41 -2.12
C VAL A 115 0.28 -4.18 -1.49
N ILE A 116 0.09 -3.10 -2.25
CA ILE A 116 -0.51 -1.86 -1.74
C ILE A 116 -1.92 -2.11 -1.20
N ARG A 117 -2.76 -2.86 -1.91
CA ARG A 117 -4.09 -3.23 -1.42
C ARG A 117 -4.04 -3.99 -0.10
N ASN A 118 -3.09 -4.92 0.05
CA ASN A 118 -2.94 -5.69 1.28
C ASN A 118 -2.43 -4.83 2.44
N LEU A 119 -1.49 -3.91 2.18
CA LEU A 119 -1.01 -2.96 3.17
C LEU A 119 -2.13 -2.02 3.63
N LEU A 120 -2.91 -1.45 2.71
CA LEU A 120 -4.09 -0.62 3.05
C LEU A 120 -5.11 -1.38 3.89
N ARG A 121 -5.37 -2.66 3.59
CA ARG A 121 -6.25 -3.52 4.41
C ARG A 121 -5.68 -3.74 5.82
N ALA A 122 -4.37 -3.96 5.93
CA ALA A 122 -3.70 -4.13 7.21
C ALA A 122 -3.76 -2.85 8.06
N VAL A 123 -3.48 -1.68 7.47
CA VAL A 123 -3.62 -0.38 8.14
C VAL A 123 -5.06 -0.13 8.60
N LYS A 124 -6.05 -0.39 7.73
CA LYS A 124 -7.47 -0.32 8.13
C LYS A 124 -7.78 -1.24 9.31
N HIS A 125 -7.24 -2.45 9.32
CA HIS A 125 -7.45 -3.41 10.40
C HIS A 125 -6.80 -2.94 11.71
N ILE A 126 -5.58 -2.38 11.65
CA ILE A 126 -4.90 -1.74 12.79
C ILE A 126 -5.79 -0.62 13.37
N HIS A 127 -6.24 0.30 12.52
CA HIS A 127 -7.09 1.42 12.95
C HIS A 127 -8.45 1.00 13.51
N PHE A 128 -9.03 -0.10 13.00
CA PHE A 128 -10.31 -0.65 13.49
C PHE A 128 -10.19 -1.25 14.90
N HIS A 129 -8.99 -1.66 15.31
CA HIS A 129 -8.72 -2.14 16.67
C HIS A 129 -8.16 -1.03 17.56
N ASP A 130 -8.38 0.23 17.19
CA ASP A 130 -7.90 1.42 17.92
C ASP A 130 -6.39 1.40 18.17
N LEU A 131 -5.65 0.79 17.24
CA LEU A 131 -4.20 0.81 17.21
C LEU A 131 -3.71 1.85 16.19
N PHE A 132 -2.49 2.34 16.41
CA PHE A 132 -1.78 3.22 15.49
C PHE A 132 -0.37 2.70 15.29
N HIS A 133 0.11 2.76 14.05
CA HIS A 133 1.44 2.31 13.74
C HIS A 133 2.49 3.38 14.02
N MET A 134 2.26 4.65 13.68
CA MET A 134 3.15 5.80 13.92
C MET A 134 4.57 5.70 13.32
N GLY A 135 4.80 4.75 12.40
CA GLY A 135 6.13 4.42 11.89
C GLY A 135 6.13 3.86 10.48
N LEU A 136 5.02 3.96 9.75
CA LEU A 136 4.86 3.34 8.43
C LEU A 136 5.77 3.95 7.35
N GLU A 137 6.44 5.06 7.61
CA GLU A 137 7.40 5.64 6.67
C GLU A 137 8.72 4.83 6.58
N ASP A 138 9.03 4.06 7.63
CA ASP A 138 10.31 3.34 7.76
C ASP A 138 10.20 1.89 7.25
N THR A 139 11.05 1.52 6.29
CA THR A 139 11.09 0.16 5.70
C THR A 139 11.38 -0.94 6.71
N ARG A 140 12.00 -0.58 7.85
CA ARG A 140 12.24 -1.48 8.98
C ARG A 140 10.97 -2.03 9.63
N ASN A 141 9.83 -1.36 9.43
CA ASN A 141 8.52 -1.80 9.93
C ASN A 141 7.77 -2.71 8.95
N TYR A 142 8.50 -3.27 7.98
CA TYR A 142 7.94 -4.15 6.97
C TYR A 142 8.80 -5.40 6.82
N VAL A 143 8.12 -6.54 6.70
CA VAL A 143 8.75 -7.82 6.36
C VAL A 143 8.26 -8.31 5.02
N VAL A 144 9.20 -8.89 4.29
CA VAL A 144 8.93 -9.63 3.07
C VAL A 144 8.49 -11.03 3.44
N VAL A 145 7.41 -11.48 2.82
CA VAL A 145 6.97 -12.86 2.85
C VAL A 145 6.82 -13.35 1.41
N SER A 146 6.74 -14.67 1.24
CA SER A 146 6.88 -15.34 -0.05
C SER A 146 5.97 -14.81 -1.17
N ASN A 147 4.83 -14.19 -0.82
CA ASN A 147 3.87 -13.60 -1.75
C ASN A 147 3.51 -12.13 -1.46
N GLY A 148 4.33 -11.37 -0.73
CA GLY A 148 4.06 -9.94 -0.51
C GLY A 148 4.81 -9.30 0.65
N ILE A 149 4.27 -8.19 1.14
CA ILE A 149 4.84 -7.41 2.24
C ILE A 149 3.82 -7.37 3.38
N LYS A 150 4.31 -7.49 4.62
CA LYS A 150 3.50 -7.35 5.84
C LYS A 150 4.05 -6.25 6.73
N ILE A 151 3.13 -5.60 7.44
CA ILE A 151 3.42 -4.58 8.46
C ILE A 151 3.77 -5.27 9.77
N ILE A 152 4.79 -4.78 10.47
CA ILE A 152 5.22 -5.23 11.80
C ILE A 152 5.48 -4.01 12.70
N ASN A 153 5.59 -4.22 14.01
CA ASN A 153 5.93 -3.19 14.99
C ASN A 153 4.88 -2.05 15.12
N VAL A 154 3.61 -2.42 15.30
CA VAL A 154 2.57 -1.45 15.70
C VAL A 154 2.99 -0.78 17.02
N GLN A 155 3.05 0.56 17.04
CA GLN A 155 3.76 1.29 18.10
C GLN A 155 2.86 1.85 19.19
N ASN A 156 1.57 2.04 18.93
CA ASN A 156 0.68 2.70 19.88
C ASN A 156 -0.75 2.15 19.86
N SER A 157 -1.50 2.39 20.92
CA SER A 157 -2.93 2.08 21.04
C SER A 157 -3.68 3.26 21.67
N LEU A 158 -4.98 3.35 21.43
CA LEU A 158 -5.83 4.36 22.06
C LEU A 158 -5.92 4.13 23.57
N GLU A 159 -5.84 2.87 24.04
CA GLU A 159 -5.86 2.50 25.45
C GLU A 159 -4.63 3.01 26.22
N ASP A 160 -3.50 3.20 25.54
CA ASP A 160 -2.24 3.68 26.13
C ASP A 160 -2.19 5.22 26.27
N LEU A 161 -3.30 5.93 25.99
CA LEU A 161 -3.37 7.39 26.07
C LEU A 161 -3.97 7.84 27.40
N ASP A 162 -3.26 8.73 28.09
CA ASP A 162 -3.58 9.18 29.45
C ASP A 162 -4.83 10.09 29.53
N ASP A 163 -5.32 10.62 28.41
CA ASP A 163 -6.42 11.60 28.33
C ASP A 163 -7.54 11.15 27.37
N PRO A 164 -8.81 11.57 27.61
CA PRO A 164 -9.90 11.32 26.67
C PRO A 164 -9.62 12.00 25.33
N VAL A 165 -9.49 11.20 24.27
CA VAL A 165 -9.16 11.66 22.92
C VAL A 165 -10.43 11.94 22.12
N TYR A 166 -10.50 13.11 21.51
CA TYR A 166 -11.59 13.45 20.60
C TYR A 166 -11.52 12.65 19.29
N PRO A 167 -12.66 12.26 18.69
CA PRO A 167 -12.69 11.49 17.44
C PRO A 167 -11.89 12.13 16.27
N GLU A 168 -11.87 13.46 16.19
CA GLU A 168 -11.14 14.21 15.18
C GLU A 168 -9.63 14.00 15.30
N GLN A 169 -9.11 13.95 16.54
CA GLN A 169 -7.71 13.70 16.81
C GLN A 169 -7.32 12.27 16.43
N VAL A 170 -8.16 11.29 16.76
CA VAL A 170 -8.00 9.89 16.33
C VAL A 170 -7.92 9.78 14.81
N ASN A 171 -8.85 10.44 14.11
CA ASN A 171 -8.86 10.43 12.65
C ASN A 171 -7.62 11.11 12.06
N SER A 172 -7.14 12.19 12.67
CA SER A 172 -5.89 12.85 12.24
C SER A 172 -4.68 11.91 12.32
N TRP A 173 -4.59 11.07 13.36
CA TRP A 173 -3.52 10.07 13.49
C TRP A 173 -3.64 8.95 12.48
N ARG A 174 -4.85 8.46 12.22
CA ARG A 174 -5.11 7.46 11.17
C ARG A 174 -4.71 7.99 9.78
N ILE A 175 -4.98 9.26 9.49
CA ILE A 175 -4.55 9.91 8.24
C ILE A 175 -3.02 10.05 8.20
N LYS A 176 -2.37 10.40 9.31
CA LYS A 176 -0.89 10.44 9.39
C LYS A 176 -0.25 9.09 9.07
N ASP A 177 -0.80 7.99 9.58
CA ASP A 177 -0.34 6.64 9.24
C ASP A 177 -0.44 6.34 7.74
N LEU A 178 -1.54 6.74 7.10
CA LEU A 178 -1.72 6.57 5.66
C LEU A 178 -0.74 7.44 4.85
N LYS A 179 -0.50 8.69 5.25
CA LYS A 179 0.52 9.57 4.63
C LYS A 179 1.95 9.02 4.83
N ALA A 180 2.24 8.40 5.96
CA ALA A 180 3.52 7.74 6.23
C ALA A 180 3.71 6.49 5.33
N LEU A 181 2.68 5.66 5.17
CA LEU A 181 2.69 4.55 4.20
C LEU A 181 2.96 5.04 2.78
N ARG A 182 2.30 6.13 2.34
CA ARG A 182 2.56 6.77 1.05
C ARG A 182 4.02 7.19 0.90
N ASN A 183 4.62 7.81 1.92
CA ASN A 183 6.03 8.21 1.88
C ASN A 183 6.96 7.01 1.67
N MET A 184 6.73 5.91 2.40
CA MET A 184 7.50 4.68 2.23
C MET A 184 7.36 4.13 0.80
N LEU A 185 6.13 4.07 0.28
CA LEU A 185 5.84 3.61 -1.09
C LEU A 185 6.52 4.51 -2.15
N LYS A 186 6.47 5.84 -2.00
CA LYS A 186 7.14 6.78 -2.91
C LYS A 186 8.66 6.58 -2.93
N LYS A 187 9.26 6.34 -1.75
CA LYS A 187 10.73 6.26 -1.59
C LYS A 187 11.33 4.94 -2.05
N ASN A 188 10.67 3.81 -1.78
CA ASN A 188 11.32 2.50 -1.79
C ASN A 188 10.81 1.53 -2.85
N ILE A 189 9.65 1.82 -3.44
CA ILE A 189 8.85 0.74 -4.04
C ILE A 189 8.76 0.84 -5.56
N LEU A 190 9.13 1.96 -6.19
CA LEU A 190 8.95 2.11 -7.64
C LEU A 190 10.15 2.83 -8.27
N LEU A 191 11.04 2.02 -8.86
CA LEU A 191 12.28 2.35 -9.56
C LEU A 191 12.34 3.77 -10.17
N PRO A 192 13.43 4.53 -9.97
CA PRO A 192 13.73 5.70 -10.80
C PRO A 192 13.97 5.25 -12.25
N GLY A 193 13.31 5.89 -13.22
CA GLY A 193 13.45 5.61 -14.66
C GLY A 193 12.16 5.25 -15.41
N TYR A 194 11.05 5.02 -14.71
CA TYR A 194 9.71 4.96 -15.31
C TYR A 194 8.97 6.28 -15.07
N ASP A 195 9.50 7.37 -15.65
CA ASP A 195 8.90 8.71 -15.62
C ASP A 195 7.52 8.81 -16.31
N SER A 196 6.98 7.70 -16.81
CA SER A 196 5.77 7.65 -17.62
C SER A 196 4.48 7.25 -16.88
N TRP A 197 4.52 6.97 -15.58
CA TRP A 197 3.34 6.50 -14.84
C TRP A 197 2.58 7.64 -14.16
N LEU A 198 1.88 8.42 -14.97
CA LEU A 198 1.01 9.50 -14.51
C LEU A 198 -0.04 9.02 -13.50
N ASP A 199 -0.56 7.81 -13.66
CA ASP A 199 -1.60 7.22 -12.80
C ASP A 199 -1.14 6.94 -11.37
N ARG A 200 0.12 6.55 -11.21
CA ARG A 200 0.79 6.41 -9.92
C ARG A 200 0.87 7.75 -9.20
N ASN A 201 1.22 8.82 -9.92
CA ASN A 201 1.35 10.14 -9.32
C ASN A 201 -0.02 10.61 -8.80
N TYR A 202 -1.07 10.50 -9.62
CA TYR A 202 -2.43 10.81 -9.17
C TYR A 202 -2.86 9.98 -7.94
N PHE A 203 -2.54 8.69 -7.90
CA PHE A 203 -2.81 7.86 -6.72
C PHE A 203 -2.13 8.38 -5.46
N PHE A 204 -0.87 8.80 -5.58
CA PHE A 204 -0.16 9.30 -4.43
C PHE A 204 -0.58 10.70 -4.01
N ASP A 205 -0.97 11.55 -4.97
CA ASP A 205 -1.49 12.89 -4.69
C ASP A 205 -2.86 12.80 -4.02
N PHE A 206 -3.64 11.74 -4.30
CA PHE A 206 -4.90 11.48 -3.61
C PHE A 206 -4.74 11.31 -2.08
N PHE A 207 -3.59 10.86 -1.60
CA PHE A 207 -3.36 10.78 -0.15
C PHE A 207 -3.34 12.16 0.54
N ASP A 208 -3.12 13.22 -0.20
CA ASP A 208 -3.14 14.59 0.32
C ASP A 208 -4.52 15.25 0.18
N ASN A 209 -5.54 14.52 -0.26
CA ASN A 209 -6.91 15.01 -0.29
C ASN A 209 -7.50 15.02 1.13
N GLU A 210 -7.60 16.20 1.72
CA GLU A 210 -8.09 16.41 3.10
C GLU A 210 -9.60 16.63 3.18
N ASP A 211 -10.30 16.67 2.04
CA ASP A 211 -11.73 16.98 1.97
C ASP A 211 -12.63 15.81 2.43
N TYR A 212 -12.05 14.60 2.53
CA TYR A 212 -12.78 13.40 2.90
C TYR A 212 -12.69 13.07 4.38
N GLU A 213 -13.85 12.80 4.99
CA GLU A 213 -13.93 12.11 6.28
C GLU A 213 -13.21 10.75 6.20
N TYR A 214 -12.57 10.32 7.28
CA TYR A 214 -11.64 9.18 7.28
C TYR A 214 -12.24 7.90 6.65
N CYS A 215 -13.50 7.57 6.94
CA CYS A 215 -14.15 6.39 6.38
C CYS A 215 -14.31 6.48 4.86
N ALA A 216 -14.72 7.65 4.35
CA ALA A 216 -14.83 7.92 2.93
C ALA A 216 -13.43 7.94 2.27
N TYR A 217 -12.45 8.57 2.92
CA TYR A 217 -11.07 8.64 2.46
C TYR A 217 -10.45 7.25 2.26
N VAL A 218 -10.59 6.33 3.21
CA VAL A 218 -10.08 4.95 3.09
C VAL A 218 -10.82 4.17 2.00
N LYS A 219 -12.14 4.38 1.86
CA LYS A 219 -12.93 3.77 0.79
C LYS A 219 -12.43 4.23 -0.57
N GLN A 220 -12.21 5.52 -0.75
CA GLN A 220 -11.69 6.09 -2.00
C GLN A 220 -10.23 5.72 -2.26
N LEU A 221 -9.37 5.62 -1.25
CA LEU A 221 -8.00 5.13 -1.47
C LEU A 221 -7.99 3.70 -2.02
N LYS A 222 -8.84 2.82 -1.50
CA LYS A 222 -8.92 1.41 -1.92
C LYS A 222 -9.46 1.24 -3.34
N ASN A 223 -10.36 2.13 -3.76
CA ASN A 223 -11.03 2.06 -5.06
C ASN A 223 -10.36 2.92 -6.13
N HIS A 224 -9.25 3.57 -5.81
CA HIS A 224 -8.56 4.46 -6.74
C HIS A 224 -8.21 3.75 -8.06
N PRO A 225 -8.40 4.37 -9.24
CA PRO A 225 -8.24 3.73 -10.56
C PRO A 225 -6.88 3.05 -10.77
N PHE A 226 -5.83 3.61 -10.14
CA PHE A 226 -4.49 3.03 -10.11
C PHE A 226 -4.46 1.63 -9.49
N LEU A 227 -5.23 1.35 -8.44
CA LEU A 227 -5.22 0.05 -7.79
C LEU A 227 -6.04 -0.97 -8.58
N LEU A 228 -7.13 -0.53 -9.23
CA LEU A 228 -8.08 -1.40 -9.91
C LEU A 228 -7.47 -2.28 -11.03
N THR A 229 -7.99 -3.50 -11.17
CA THR A 229 -7.76 -4.35 -12.34
C THR A 229 -8.52 -3.81 -13.55
N HIS A 230 -8.21 -4.31 -14.75
CA HIS A 230 -8.99 -4.00 -15.95
C HIS A 230 -10.49 -4.27 -15.77
N ALA A 231 -10.84 -5.45 -15.23
CA ALA A 231 -12.23 -5.81 -14.99
C ALA A 231 -12.91 -4.91 -13.95
N GLU A 232 -12.19 -4.52 -12.88
CA GLU A 232 -12.71 -3.58 -11.89
C GLU A 232 -12.91 -2.17 -12.46
N ARG A 233 -11.98 -1.65 -13.29
CA ARG A 233 -12.15 -0.36 -13.97
C ARG A 233 -13.31 -0.37 -14.94
N ARG A 234 -13.46 -1.43 -15.73
CA ARG A 234 -14.60 -1.61 -16.61
C ARG A 234 -15.91 -1.52 -15.83
N ARG A 235 -16.02 -2.23 -14.70
CA ARG A 235 -17.20 -2.19 -13.84
C ARG A 235 -17.44 -0.77 -13.32
N TRP A 236 -16.40 -0.12 -12.78
CA TRP A 236 -16.49 1.24 -12.30
C TRP A 236 -17.03 2.21 -13.36
N PHE A 237 -16.54 2.13 -14.61
CA PHE A 237 -17.03 2.96 -15.72
C PHE A 237 -18.50 2.73 -16.06
N VAL A 238 -18.94 1.48 -16.06
CA VAL A 238 -20.35 1.14 -16.28
C VAL A 238 -21.21 1.66 -15.12
N GLU A 239 -20.66 1.66 -13.90
CA GLU A 239 -21.34 2.05 -12.67
C GLU A 239 -21.37 3.56 -12.42
N ILE A 240 -20.56 4.38 -13.11
CA ILE A 240 -20.59 5.86 -12.98
C ILE A 240 -22.02 6.42 -13.06
N ARG A 241 -22.83 5.91 -13.99
CA ARG A 241 -24.25 6.30 -14.17
C ARG A 241 -25.17 5.83 -13.04
N LEU A 242 -24.78 4.81 -12.28
CA LEU A 242 -25.53 4.31 -11.12
C LEU A 242 -25.14 5.06 -9.84
N LEU A 243 -23.91 5.57 -9.78
CA LEU A 243 -23.37 6.28 -8.63
C LEU A 243 -23.81 7.74 -8.57
N VAL A 244 -24.06 8.36 -9.72
CA VAL A 244 -24.46 9.76 -9.84
C VAL A 244 -25.66 9.86 -10.77
N ASN A 245 -26.71 10.58 -10.35
CA ASN A 245 -27.86 10.81 -11.23
C ASN A 245 -27.44 11.67 -12.45
N GLU A 246 -28.17 11.55 -13.55
CA GLU A 246 -27.78 12.19 -14.82
C GLU A 246 -27.62 13.72 -14.72
N SER A 247 -28.49 14.39 -13.94
CA SER A 247 -28.41 15.84 -13.76
C SER A 247 -27.15 16.26 -13.01
N GLU A 248 -26.75 15.49 -12.01
CA GLU A 248 -25.57 15.76 -11.21
C GLU A 248 -24.29 15.45 -11.99
N LEU A 249 -24.28 14.36 -12.76
CA LEU A 249 -23.18 14.05 -13.66
C LEU A 249 -22.99 15.16 -14.70
N ASN A 250 -24.07 15.67 -15.29
CA ASN A 250 -23.99 16.80 -16.22
C ASN A 250 -23.36 18.03 -15.55
N ARG A 251 -23.82 18.37 -14.33
CA ARG A 251 -23.26 19.50 -13.57
C ARG A 251 -21.76 19.33 -13.30
N ILE A 252 -21.31 18.13 -12.97
CA ILE A 252 -19.89 17.83 -12.76
C ILE A 252 -19.10 18.00 -14.06
N LEU A 253 -19.58 17.43 -15.17
CA LEU A 253 -18.87 17.43 -16.45
C LEU A 253 -18.90 18.78 -17.18
N ASP A 254 -19.84 19.67 -16.82
CA ASP A 254 -19.90 21.05 -17.30
C ASP A 254 -18.98 22.00 -16.52
N ASP A 255 -18.31 21.53 -15.46
CA ASP A 255 -17.34 22.32 -14.72
C ASP A 255 -16.12 22.68 -15.58
N ARG A 256 -15.56 23.89 -15.38
CA ARG A 256 -14.38 24.37 -16.12
C ARG A 256 -13.18 23.45 -15.99
N ALA A 257 -13.10 22.67 -14.91
CA ALA A 257 -12.07 21.68 -14.72
C ALA A 257 -12.05 20.62 -15.84
N PHE A 258 -13.17 20.39 -16.54
CA PHE A 258 -13.28 19.42 -17.63
C PHE A 258 -13.17 20.02 -19.04
N ASP A 259 -13.05 21.35 -19.18
CA ASP A 259 -13.04 21.99 -20.50
C ASP A 259 -11.86 21.54 -21.38
N GLU A 260 -10.73 21.15 -20.79
CA GLU A 260 -9.56 20.64 -21.52
C GLU A 260 -9.80 19.30 -22.23
N TYR A 261 -10.88 18.59 -21.88
CA TYR A 261 -11.27 17.32 -22.50
C TYR A 261 -12.30 17.50 -23.61
N ARG A 262 -12.68 18.74 -23.94
CA ARG A 262 -13.36 19.02 -25.21
C ARG A 262 -12.37 18.75 -26.35
N ASP A 263 -12.86 18.28 -27.49
CA ASP A 263 -12.02 17.73 -28.58
C ASP A 263 -11.26 16.45 -28.19
N TRP A 264 -11.84 15.66 -27.29
CA TRP A 264 -11.27 14.38 -26.86
C TRP A 264 -11.07 13.38 -28.00
N ASN A 265 -11.71 13.58 -29.16
CA ASN A 265 -11.65 12.69 -30.31
C ASN A 265 -10.37 12.83 -31.16
N TRP A 266 -9.29 13.39 -30.60
CA TRP A 266 -7.97 13.53 -31.23
C TRP A 266 -7.29 12.20 -31.58
N PHE A 267 -7.70 11.10 -30.94
CA PHE A 267 -7.12 9.77 -31.12
C PHE A 267 -7.50 9.09 -32.44
N LYS A 268 -8.41 9.69 -33.23
CA LYS A 268 -8.94 9.11 -34.47
C LYS A 268 -7.85 8.56 -35.39
N ASP A 269 -6.66 9.16 -35.42
CA ASP A 269 -5.57 8.71 -36.29
C ASP A 269 -4.40 8.06 -35.53
N LYS A 270 -4.47 7.99 -34.20
CA LYS A 270 -3.37 7.58 -33.32
C LYS A 270 -3.66 6.31 -32.52
N ALA A 271 -4.92 5.89 -32.41
CA ALA A 271 -5.32 4.74 -31.62
C ALA A 271 -6.33 3.85 -32.36
N PRO A 272 -5.88 3.01 -33.31
CA PRO A 272 -6.75 2.17 -34.15
C PRO A 272 -7.72 1.27 -33.37
N ARG A 273 -7.31 0.80 -32.17
CA ARG A 273 -8.11 -0.12 -31.36
C ARG A 273 -9.40 0.52 -30.84
N ILE A 274 -9.32 1.74 -30.31
CA ILE A 274 -10.50 2.47 -29.82
C ILE A 274 -11.24 3.19 -30.96
N GLN A 275 -10.58 3.40 -32.11
CA GLN A 275 -11.17 3.98 -33.31
C GLN A 275 -12.34 3.14 -33.86
N ARG A 276 -12.28 1.81 -33.77
CA ARG A 276 -13.37 0.92 -34.21
C ARG A 276 -14.69 1.30 -33.54
N ILE A 277 -14.66 1.50 -32.23
CA ILE A 277 -15.83 1.80 -31.40
C ILE A 277 -16.36 3.20 -31.70
N TYR A 278 -15.45 4.15 -31.90
CA TYR A 278 -15.82 5.51 -32.30
C TYR A 278 -16.48 5.57 -33.68
N LYS A 279 -16.06 4.71 -34.61
CA LYS A 279 -16.56 4.66 -36.00
C LYS A 279 -17.79 3.77 -36.18
N ASP A 280 -18.26 3.09 -35.13
CA ASP A 280 -19.48 2.28 -35.22
C ASP A 280 -20.66 3.19 -35.62
N PRO A 281 -21.35 2.93 -36.74
CA PRO A 281 -22.43 3.78 -37.22
C PRO A 281 -23.63 3.83 -36.26
N ASN A 282 -23.75 2.89 -35.33
CA ASN A 282 -24.78 2.89 -34.29
C ASN A 282 -24.45 3.87 -33.15
N ASN A 283 -23.19 4.26 -33.03
CA ASN A 283 -22.73 5.19 -32.02
C ASN A 283 -22.63 6.60 -32.60
N LYS A 284 -23.20 7.58 -31.91
CA LYS A 284 -23.09 8.99 -32.27
C LYS A 284 -22.48 9.74 -31.10
N TYR A 285 -21.17 9.98 -31.19
CA TYR A 285 -20.43 10.74 -30.19
C TYR A 285 -20.07 12.14 -30.71
N ASP A 286 -20.38 13.16 -29.93
CA ASP A 286 -19.89 14.52 -30.11
C ASP A 286 -18.51 14.70 -29.42
N GLY A 287 -17.48 14.98 -30.23
CA GLY A 287 -16.13 15.25 -29.73
C GLY A 287 -16.02 16.49 -28.83
N LYS A 288 -17.02 17.39 -28.84
CA LYS A 288 -17.07 18.58 -27.98
C LYS A 288 -17.76 18.31 -26.64
N SER A 289 -18.42 17.17 -26.50
CA SER A 289 -19.15 16.76 -25.30
C SER A 289 -18.27 15.87 -24.41
N VAL A 290 -17.97 16.32 -23.18
CA VAL A 290 -17.26 15.51 -22.18
C VAL A 290 -18.14 14.34 -21.68
N ARG A 291 -19.46 14.53 -21.70
CA ARG A 291 -20.42 13.44 -21.44
C ARG A 291 -20.27 12.32 -22.47
N ASP A 292 -20.10 12.68 -23.74
CA ASP A 292 -19.91 11.70 -24.80
C ASP A 292 -18.54 11.02 -24.71
N LEU A 293 -17.53 11.68 -24.12
CA LEU A 293 -16.28 11.01 -23.74
C LEU A 293 -16.53 9.93 -22.67
N VAL A 294 -17.35 10.20 -21.64
CA VAL A 294 -17.69 9.18 -20.63
C VAL A 294 -18.40 7.99 -21.27
N GLU A 295 -19.36 8.23 -22.17
CA GLU A 295 -20.03 7.14 -22.89
C GLU A 295 -19.10 6.37 -23.80
N PHE A 296 -18.27 7.08 -24.57
CA PHE A 296 -17.29 6.44 -25.43
C PHE A 296 -16.34 5.56 -24.62
N LEU A 297 -15.81 6.04 -23.50
CA LEU A 297 -14.93 5.23 -22.65
C LEU A 297 -15.66 4.02 -22.07
N LYS A 298 -16.92 4.18 -21.65
CA LYS A 298 -17.75 3.05 -21.21
C LYS A 298 -17.88 2.00 -22.31
N ASP A 299 -18.15 2.40 -23.54
CA ASP A 299 -18.29 1.48 -24.68
C ASP A 299 -16.95 0.80 -25.02
N VAL A 300 -15.84 1.53 -24.92
CA VAL A 300 -14.48 0.96 -24.98
C VAL A 300 -14.25 -0.11 -23.92
N TYR A 301 -14.67 0.13 -22.69
CA TYR A 301 -14.56 -0.86 -21.62
C TYR A 301 -15.53 -2.04 -21.80
N LEU A 302 -16.70 -1.82 -22.40
CA LEU A 302 -17.68 -2.89 -22.68
C LEU A 302 -17.20 -3.87 -23.75
N ASP A 303 -16.42 -3.42 -24.72
CA ASP A 303 -15.76 -4.26 -25.72
C ASP A 303 -14.78 -5.26 -25.05
N GLY A 304 -14.19 -4.87 -23.92
CA GLY A 304 -13.49 -5.79 -23.01
C GLY A 304 -12.05 -6.13 -23.40
N GLU A 305 -11.48 -5.46 -24.38
CA GLU A 305 -10.08 -5.65 -24.78
C GLU A 305 -9.10 -4.97 -23.80
N GLU A 306 -8.23 -5.74 -23.13
CA GLU A 306 -7.23 -5.21 -22.17
C GLU A 306 -6.24 -4.21 -22.82
N ALA A 307 -5.97 -4.39 -24.12
CA ALA A 307 -5.15 -3.45 -24.88
C ALA A 307 -5.83 -2.08 -25.06
N ALA A 308 -7.17 -2.04 -25.12
CA ALA A 308 -7.92 -0.79 -25.17
C ALA A 308 -7.87 -0.05 -23.82
N ASP A 309 -7.93 -0.76 -22.69
CA ASP A 309 -7.68 -0.17 -21.36
C ASP A 309 -6.29 0.45 -21.24
N THR A 310 -5.27 -0.19 -21.81
CA THR A 310 -3.92 0.36 -21.84
C THR A 310 -3.86 1.67 -22.62
N GLU A 311 -4.52 1.73 -23.78
CA GLU A 311 -4.59 2.92 -24.62
C GLU A 311 -5.39 4.05 -23.97
N VAL A 312 -6.52 3.73 -23.34
CA VAL A 312 -7.32 4.67 -22.55
C VAL A 312 -6.49 5.22 -21.39
N ARG A 313 -5.76 4.36 -20.67
CA ARG A 313 -4.89 4.79 -19.59
C ARG A 313 -3.75 5.67 -20.07
N ARG A 314 -3.24 5.47 -21.27
CA ARG A 314 -2.22 6.36 -21.85
C ARG A 314 -2.80 7.73 -22.25
N SER A 315 -4.00 7.73 -22.83
CA SER A 315 -4.58 8.88 -23.51
C SER A 315 -5.45 9.77 -22.60
N TYR A 316 -6.07 9.18 -21.58
CA TYR A 316 -7.09 9.84 -20.75
C TYR A 316 -6.82 9.73 -19.25
N MET A 317 -5.61 9.37 -18.81
CA MET A 317 -5.36 9.13 -17.38
C MET A 317 -5.80 10.28 -16.47
N LYS A 318 -5.48 11.51 -16.87
CA LYS A 318 -5.84 12.70 -16.10
C LYS A 318 -7.36 12.79 -15.94
N PHE A 319 -8.10 12.60 -17.02
CA PHE A 319 -9.56 12.53 -17.02
C PHE A 319 -10.08 11.44 -16.07
N LEU A 320 -9.51 10.23 -16.13
CA LEU A 320 -9.91 9.11 -15.26
C LEU A 320 -9.77 9.44 -13.77
N ASN A 321 -8.68 10.09 -13.38
CA ASN A 321 -8.46 10.43 -11.97
C ASN A 321 -9.30 11.63 -11.55
N GLN A 322 -9.51 12.58 -12.46
CA GLN A 322 -10.33 13.74 -12.17
C GLN A 322 -11.80 13.35 -11.98
N ILE A 323 -12.39 12.58 -12.91
CA ILE A 323 -13.78 12.10 -12.74
C ILE A 323 -13.93 11.26 -11.48
N TYR A 324 -12.91 10.47 -11.11
CA TYR A 324 -12.88 9.70 -9.87
C TYR A 324 -12.92 10.58 -8.61
N THR A 325 -12.35 11.78 -8.62
CA THR A 325 -12.41 12.67 -7.46
C THR A 325 -13.77 13.34 -7.26
N PHE A 326 -14.63 13.35 -8.29
CA PHE A 326 -15.95 13.97 -8.25
C PHE A 326 -17.10 12.96 -8.06
N ILE A 327 -16.84 11.65 -8.17
CA ILE A 327 -17.80 10.54 -8.05
C ILE A 327 -17.46 9.70 -6.83
#